data_AF-A0A5E4JRL4-F1
#
_entry.id   AF-A0A5E4JRL4-F1
#
_cell.length_a   1.000
_cell.length_b   1.000
_cell.length_c   1.000
_cell.angle_alpha   90.00
_cell.angle_beta   90.00
_cell.angle_gamma   90.00
#
_symmetry.space_group_name_H-M   'P 1'
#
loop_
_entity.id
_entity.type
_entity.pdbx_description
1 polymer ?
#
loop_
_entity_poly.entity_id
_entity_poly.type
_entity_poly.pdbx_seq_one_letter_code
_entity_poly.pdbx_strand_id
1 'polypeptide(L)'
;MDNMKKRVIGVIVFLSIVLFAVLASAAVEGEEAKVNQGYLCLENKVNQSTCNLLTLEQKLFSFLAIGKCLNESLNSASANLTCWPNGACTIKDTGQAVFSLTGTEGVDLKNAINWLKSKNATATDLVWLLEIDSSDSVNCTVSVDSTTADVKIAKNKVITSVTGSSCLSAWGGTQGYGNNYWIKVDPACYNKPIEIKCDQNALTALLYKKDQSFSTPIYVSNDPQQCEAGQTCKQEITSYCFSTSGSCDGAYEPSLWAALALDVNQEDVTAYLPYLITMSDDPANEKYLPYAFLNIITGSQEYSNKLLNLQTSEGSFGEVFNGKYYGTALGMLPYMSFDNDAKTKAKTFLLKNQDSAGNNNGCWNSGSVRDTEFI
;
A
#
# COMPACT_ATOMS: atom_id res chain seq x y z
N MET A 1 67.08 7.96 -12.16
CA MET A 1 66.13 8.35 -11.09
C MET A 1 64.66 8.16 -11.45
N ASP A 2 64.29 8.18 -12.74
CA ASP A 2 62.88 8.16 -13.16
C ASP A 2 62.20 6.77 -13.08
N ASN A 3 62.94 5.68 -13.35
CA ASN A 3 62.43 4.30 -13.22
C ASN A 3 62.20 3.86 -11.76
N MET A 4 62.84 4.50 -10.78
CA MET A 4 62.69 4.16 -9.37
C MET A 4 61.40 4.77 -8.79
N LYS A 5 61.01 5.98 -9.23
CA LYS A 5 59.76 6.63 -8.84
C LYS A 5 58.53 5.91 -9.40
N LYS A 6 58.58 5.41 -10.64
CA LYS A 6 57.49 4.65 -11.26
C LYS A 6 57.23 3.30 -10.58
N ARG A 7 58.28 2.64 -10.08
CA ARG A 7 58.17 1.38 -9.30
C ARG A 7 57.58 1.60 -7.91
N VAL A 8 57.93 2.69 -7.23
CA VAL A 8 57.37 3.02 -5.91
C VAL A 8 55.88 3.36 -6.00
N ILE A 9 55.47 4.12 -7.02
CA ILE A 9 54.05 4.45 -7.23
C ILE A 9 53.21 3.19 -7.52
N GLY A 10 53.71 2.28 -8.36
CA GLY A 10 53.01 1.01 -8.65
C GLY A 10 52.83 0.12 -7.42
N VAL A 11 53.83 0.07 -6.53
CA VAL A 11 53.76 -0.69 -5.27
C VAL A 11 52.75 -0.06 -4.29
N ILE A 12 52.69 1.28 -4.19
CA ILE A 12 51.72 1.97 -3.32
C ILE A 12 50.28 1.81 -3.83
N VAL A 13 50.06 1.87 -5.14
CA VAL A 13 48.73 1.63 -5.74
C VAL A 13 48.30 0.17 -5.54
N PHE A 14 49.21 -0.79 -5.70
CA PHE A 14 48.90 -2.20 -5.45
C PHE A 14 48.62 -2.47 -3.95
N LEU A 15 49.42 -1.90 -3.05
CA LEU A 15 49.19 -2.02 -1.60
C LEU A 15 47.86 -1.38 -1.16
N SER A 16 47.48 -0.24 -1.75
CA SER A 16 46.19 0.40 -1.44
C SER A 16 45.00 -0.39 -2.00
N ILE A 17 45.12 -1.01 -3.18
CA ILE A 17 44.09 -1.91 -3.72
C ILE A 17 43.95 -3.18 -2.87
N VAL A 18 45.05 -3.77 -2.42
CA VAL A 18 45.02 -4.95 -1.53
C VAL A 18 44.44 -4.59 -0.16
N LEU A 19 44.78 -3.43 0.40
CA LEU A 19 44.20 -2.95 1.66
C LEU A 19 42.68 -2.72 1.52
N PHE A 20 42.23 -2.15 0.40
CA PHE A 20 40.81 -1.96 0.11
C PHE A 20 40.07 -3.30 -0.04
N ALA A 21 40.69 -4.29 -0.69
CA ALA A 21 40.10 -5.63 -0.85
C ALA A 21 39.95 -6.36 0.50
N VAL A 22 40.94 -6.25 1.40
CA VAL A 22 40.90 -6.87 2.73
C VAL A 22 39.86 -6.19 3.65
N LEU A 23 39.70 -4.87 3.55
CA LEU A 23 38.67 -4.14 4.31
C LEU A 23 37.25 -4.45 3.80
N ALA A 24 37.08 -4.64 2.49
CA ALA A 24 35.81 -5.06 1.91
C ALA A 24 35.40 -6.47 2.37
N SER A 25 36.34 -7.42 2.45
CA SER A 25 36.05 -8.79 2.92
C SER A 25 35.70 -8.86 4.40
N ALA A 26 36.34 -8.06 5.26
CA ALA A 26 36.04 -8.02 6.70
C ALA A 26 34.68 -7.38 7.03
N ALA A 27 34.21 -6.45 6.19
CA ALA A 27 32.89 -5.84 6.34
C ALA A 27 31.76 -6.82 6.02
N VAL A 28 31.94 -7.70 5.02
CA VAL A 28 30.96 -8.73 4.63
C VAL A 28 30.84 -9.83 5.70
N GLU A 29 31.96 -10.25 6.29
CA GLU A 29 31.98 -11.27 7.36
C GLU A 29 31.24 -10.80 8.63
N GLY A 30 31.28 -9.49 8.93
CA GLY A 30 30.55 -8.91 10.06
C GLY A 30 29.04 -8.79 9.85
N GLU A 31 28.59 -8.65 8.61
CA GLU A 31 27.17 -8.52 8.27
C GLU A 31 26.43 -9.85 8.40
N GLU A 32 26.96 -10.91 7.77
CA GLU A 32 26.36 -12.25 7.83
C GLU A 32 26.28 -12.76 9.27
N ALA A 33 27.33 -12.53 10.06
CA ALA A 33 27.35 -12.89 11.48
C ALA A 33 26.22 -12.20 12.27
N LYS A 34 25.98 -10.91 12.03
CA LYS A 34 24.90 -10.16 12.68
C LYS A 34 23.51 -10.61 12.25
N VAL A 35 23.32 -10.90 10.96
CA VAL A 35 22.05 -11.47 10.46
C VAL A 35 21.78 -12.82 11.13
N ASN A 36 22.77 -13.71 11.19
CA ASN A 36 22.66 -14.99 11.87
C ASN A 36 22.36 -14.83 13.37
N GLN A 37 22.95 -13.83 14.03
CA GLN A 37 22.59 -13.50 15.42
C GLN A 37 21.13 -13.07 15.56
N GLY A 38 20.58 -12.35 14.58
CA GLY A 38 19.15 -12.01 14.51
C GLY A 38 18.25 -13.23 14.52
N TYR A 39 18.48 -14.16 13.59
CA TYR A 39 17.74 -15.42 13.52
C TYR A 39 17.86 -16.24 14.80
N LEU A 40 19.08 -16.41 15.33
CA LEU A 40 19.30 -17.14 16.58
C LEU A 40 18.58 -16.48 17.77
N CYS A 41 18.57 -15.14 17.83
CA CYS A 41 17.88 -14.44 18.89
C CYS A 41 16.36 -14.67 18.82
N LEU A 42 15.77 -14.51 17.64
CA LEU A 42 14.34 -14.79 17.42
C LEU A 42 14.00 -16.23 17.78
N GLU A 43 14.80 -17.19 17.31
CA GLU A 43 14.59 -18.61 17.60
C GLU A 43 14.59 -18.88 19.11
N ASN A 44 15.54 -18.28 19.84
CA ASN A 44 15.60 -18.39 21.29
C ASN A 44 14.39 -17.75 21.98
N LYS A 45 13.92 -16.58 21.52
CA LYS A 45 12.73 -15.92 22.10
C LYS A 45 11.46 -16.73 21.88
N VAL A 46 11.29 -17.28 20.68
CA VAL A 46 10.17 -18.17 20.34
C VAL A 46 10.23 -19.46 21.15
N ASN A 47 11.41 -20.07 21.30
CA ASN A 47 11.58 -21.28 22.12
C ASN A 47 11.31 -21.03 23.61
N GLN A 48 11.73 -19.88 24.15
CA GLN A 48 11.51 -19.52 25.55
C GLN A 48 10.04 -19.23 25.85
N SER A 49 9.36 -18.50 24.95
CA SER A 49 7.95 -18.14 25.13
C SER A 49 7.01 -19.28 24.71
N THR A 50 7.48 -20.18 23.84
CA THR A 50 6.67 -21.14 23.07
C THR A 50 5.67 -20.45 22.14
N CYS A 51 5.38 -21.06 20.99
CA CYS A 51 4.45 -20.50 20.00
C CYS A 51 3.05 -20.22 20.58
N ASN A 52 2.61 -20.98 21.59
CA ASN A 52 1.27 -20.82 22.17
C ASN A 52 1.10 -19.52 22.98
N LEU A 53 2.18 -18.95 23.54
CA LEU A 53 2.12 -17.70 24.29
C LEU A 53 2.31 -16.46 23.41
N LEU A 54 2.66 -16.65 22.14
CA LEU A 54 2.78 -15.57 21.17
C LEU A 54 1.40 -15.07 20.73
N THR A 55 1.33 -13.77 20.43
CA THR A 55 0.18 -13.18 19.74
C THR A 55 0.04 -13.76 18.33
N LEU A 56 -1.11 -13.60 17.68
CA LEU A 56 -1.30 -14.11 16.33
C LEU A 56 -0.30 -13.51 15.33
N GLU A 57 -0.13 -12.19 15.36
CA GLU A 57 0.88 -11.49 14.54
C GLU A 57 2.26 -12.13 14.74
N GLN A 58 2.67 -12.34 16.00
CA GLN A 58 3.95 -12.98 16.30
C GLN A 58 4.07 -14.42 15.81
N LYS A 59 3.01 -15.21 15.87
CA LYS A 59 3.04 -16.57 15.30
C LYS A 59 3.26 -16.53 13.78
N LEU A 60 2.56 -15.63 13.10
CA LEU A 60 2.58 -15.51 11.63
C LEU A 60 3.93 -15.00 11.12
N PHE A 61 4.47 -13.96 11.75
CA PHE A 61 5.75 -13.40 11.30
C PHE A 61 6.96 -14.20 11.80
N SER A 62 6.87 -14.86 12.96
CA SER A 62 7.87 -15.89 13.32
C SER A 62 7.86 -17.08 12.35
N PHE A 63 6.70 -17.46 11.80
CA PHE A 63 6.64 -18.45 10.72
C PHE A 63 7.31 -17.95 9.44
N LEU A 64 6.98 -16.72 9.02
CA LEU A 64 7.57 -16.12 7.82
C LEU A 64 9.10 -16.00 7.93
N ALA A 65 9.62 -15.61 9.09
CA ALA A 65 11.04 -15.34 9.31
C ALA A 65 11.88 -16.61 9.52
N ILE A 66 11.41 -17.56 10.35
CA ILE A 66 12.22 -18.73 10.77
C ILE A 66 11.48 -20.08 10.63
N GLY A 67 10.32 -20.10 9.99
CA GLY A 67 9.55 -21.33 9.76
C GLY A 67 8.93 -21.96 11.02
N LYS A 68 8.91 -21.25 12.15
CA LYS A 68 8.33 -21.74 13.41
C LYS A 68 6.89 -21.28 13.61
N CYS A 69 6.13 -21.97 14.45
CA CYS A 69 4.75 -21.62 14.81
C CYS A 69 3.69 -21.79 13.69
N LEU A 70 3.97 -22.57 12.65
CA LEU A 70 3.00 -22.88 11.59
C LEU A 70 1.72 -23.51 12.15
N ASN A 71 1.87 -24.56 12.96
CA ASN A 71 0.71 -25.29 13.50
C ASN A 71 -0.14 -24.40 14.41
N GLU A 72 0.48 -23.59 15.26
CA GLU A 72 -0.20 -22.64 16.14
C GLU A 72 -0.90 -21.53 15.34
N SER A 73 -0.32 -21.10 14.21
CA SER A 73 -0.95 -20.17 13.28
C SER A 73 -2.18 -20.79 12.63
N LEU A 74 -2.09 -22.02 12.14
CA LEU A 74 -3.22 -22.75 11.54
C LEU A 74 -4.32 -23.07 12.56
N ASN A 75 -3.95 -23.48 13.78
CA ASN A 75 -4.90 -23.75 14.87
C ASN A 75 -5.60 -22.48 15.38
N SER A 76 -5.04 -21.30 15.11
CA SER A 76 -5.67 -20.02 15.43
C SER A 76 -6.74 -19.62 14.40
N ALA A 77 -6.87 -20.36 13.30
CA ALA A 77 -7.88 -20.11 12.26
C ALA A 77 -9.27 -20.61 12.67
N SER A 78 -10.30 -20.00 12.10
CA SER A 78 -11.64 -20.58 12.08
C SER A 78 -11.70 -21.84 11.20
N ALA A 79 -12.83 -22.55 11.25
CA ALA A 79 -13.04 -23.78 10.50
C ALA A 79 -12.66 -23.62 9.00
N ASN A 80 -11.97 -24.63 8.47
CA ASN A 80 -11.51 -24.69 7.08
C ASN A 80 -10.66 -23.47 6.64
N LEU A 81 -9.91 -22.87 7.57
CA LEU A 81 -9.05 -21.72 7.30
C LEU A 81 -9.82 -20.53 6.69
N THR A 82 -11.04 -20.26 7.18
CA THR A 82 -11.90 -19.22 6.60
C THR A 82 -11.45 -17.81 6.99
N CYS A 83 -10.95 -17.62 8.21
CA CYS A 83 -10.50 -16.33 8.73
C CYS A 83 -9.80 -16.48 10.07
N TRP A 84 -9.09 -15.44 10.50
CA TRP A 84 -8.35 -15.36 11.76
C TRP A 84 -8.70 -14.11 12.56
N PRO A 85 -8.60 -14.17 13.91
CA PRO A 85 -8.52 -15.39 14.73
C PRO A 85 -9.87 -16.11 14.82
N ASN A 86 -9.85 -17.38 15.20
CA ASN A 86 -11.06 -18.18 15.42
C ASN A 86 -12.00 -17.48 16.43
N GLY A 87 -13.28 -17.33 16.07
CA GLY A 87 -14.31 -16.71 16.91
C GLY A 87 -14.28 -15.18 16.96
N ALA A 88 -13.24 -14.52 16.44
CA ALA A 88 -13.11 -13.06 16.46
C ALA A 88 -12.41 -12.56 15.19
N CYS A 89 -12.83 -13.07 14.03
CA CYS A 89 -12.14 -12.80 12.79
C CYS A 89 -12.04 -11.31 12.46
N THR A 90 -10.82 -10.84 12.20
CA THR A 90 -10.55 -9.47 11.76
C THR A 90 -9.91 -9.49 10.37
N ILE A 91 -10.10 -8.39 9.65
CA ILE A 91 -9.56 -8.23 8.29
C ILE A 91 -8.04 -8.12 8.33
N LYS A 92 -7.48 -7.37 9.29
CA LYS A 92 -6.04 -7.24 9.47
C LYS A 92 -5.39 -8.60 9.73
N ASP A 93 -5.89 -9.34 10.73
CA ASP A 93 -5.33 -10.63 11.12
C ASP A 93 -5.47 -11.66 9.99
N THR A 94 -6.60 -11.66 9.30
CA THR A 94 -6.81 -12.56 8.15
C THR A 94 -5.92 -12.17 6.97
N GLY A 95 -5.73 -10.87 6.70
CA GLY A 95 -4.83 -10.39 5.66
C GLY A 95 -3.38 -10.76 5.94
N GLN A 96 -2.90 -10.51 7.17
CA GLN A 96 -1.57 -10.95 7.60
C GLN A 96 -1.42 -12.47 7.53
N ALA A 97 -2.43 -13.25 7.95
CA ALA A 97 -2.38 -14.70 7.88
C ALA A 97 -2.29 -15.21 6.44
N VAL A 98 -3.11 -14.67 5.54
CA VAL A 98 -3.07 -15.03 4.10
C VAL A 98 -1.70 -14.66 3.54
N PHE A 99 -1.21 -13.45 3.78
CA PHE A 99 0.11 -13.00 3.32
C PHE A 99 1.24 -13.94 3.81
N SER A 100 1.31 -14.21 5.11
CA SER A 100 2.40 -15.01 5.71
C SER A 100 2.35 -16.49 5.33
N LEU A 101 1.15 -17.05 5.08
CA LEU A 101 0.98 -18.48 4.75
C LEU A 101 1.02 -18.74 3.24
N THR A 102 1.03 -17.71 2.40
CA THR A 102 1.07 -17.83 0.94
C THR A 102 2.29 -18.65 0.50
N GLY A 103 2.07 -19.63 -0.37
CA GLY A 103 3.14 -20.51 -0.87
C GLY A 103 3.56 -21.63 0.09
N THR A 104 2.94 -21.76 1.26
CA THR A 104 3.21 -22.86 2.20
C THR A 104 2.64 -24.18 1.66
N GLU A 105 3.48 -25.21 1.58
CA GLU A 105 3.06 -26.53 1.12
C GLU A 105 1.94 -27.11 1.99
N GLY A 106 0.86 -27.59 1.35
CA GLY A 106 -0.27 -28.23 2.01
C GLY A 106 -1.27 -27.29 2.69
N VAL A 107 -1.12 -25.97 2.56
CA VAL A 107 -2.05 -24.98 3.11
C VAL A 107 -2.92 -24.38 1.99
N ASP A 108 -4.24 -24.59 2.06
CA ASP A 108 -5.21 -24.00 1.13
C ASP A 108 -5.88 -22.74 1.73
N LEU A 109 -5.58 -21.58 1.14
CA LEU A 109 -6.06 -20.27 1.58
C LEU A 109 -7.31 -19.79 0.83
N LYS A 110 -7.90 -20.61 -0.05
CA LYS A 110 -9.04 -20.20 -0.89
C LYS A 110 -10.23 -19.69 -0.09
N ASN A 111 -10.53 -20.31 1.05
CA ASN A 111 -11.63 -19.86 1.91
C ASN A 111 -11.35 -18.49 2.54
N ALA A 112 -10.12 -18.25 2.99
CA ALA A 112 -9.69 -16.96 3.53
C ALA A 112 -9.72 -15.84 2.49
N ILE A 113 -9.23 -16.12 1.28
CA ILE A 113 -9.27 -15.19 0.15
C ILE A 113 -10.72 -14.82 -0.19
N ASN A 114 -11.61 -15.81 -0.30
CA ASN A 114 -13.03 -15.57 -0.53
C ASN A 114 -13.68 -14.79 0.62
N TRP A 115 -13.29 -15.07 1.86
CA TRP A 115 -13.77 -14.32 3.01
C TRP A 115 -13.34 -12.87 2.94
N LEU A 116 -12.07 -12.56 2.64
CA LEU A 116 -11.58 -11.18 2.47
C LEU A 116 -12.36 -10.45 1.37
N LYS A 117 -12.53 -11.08 0.19
CA LYS A 117 -13.32 -10.52 -0.94
C LYS A 117 -14.79 -10.28 -0.59
N SER A 118 -15.32 -10.99 0.42
CA SER A 118 -16.69 -10.76 0.92
C SER A 118 -16.81 -9.56 1.86
N LYS A 119 -15.69 -8.96 2.30
CA LYS A 119 -15.66 -7.84 3.26
C LYS A 119 -15.67 -6.47 2.61
N ASN A 120 -16.26 -6.35 1.43
CA ASN A 120 -16.27 -5.09 0.70
C ASN A 120 -17.29 -4.14 1.29
N ALA A 121 -16.85 -2.93 1.62
CA ALA A 121 -17.71 -1.80 1.92
C ALA A 121 -17.40 -0.66 0.95
N THR A 122 -18.44 0.01 0.46
CA THR A 122 -18.29 1.15 -0.45
C THR A 122 -17.62 2.31 0.28
N ALA A 123 -16.56 2.86 -0.30
CA ALA A 123 -15.85 4.00 0.25
C ALA A 123 -16.59 5.30 -0.06
N THR A 124 -17.59 5.62 0.76
CA THR A 124 -18.41 6.84 0.64
C THR A 124 -17.71 8.10 1.11
N ASP A 125 -16.57 7.96 1.77
CA ASP A 125 -15.78 9.07 2.31
C ASP A 125 -14.97 9.79 1.22
N LEU A 126 -14.92 9.22 0.02
CA LEU A 126 -14.31 9.84 -1.15
C LEU A 126 -15.33 10.68 -1.89
N VAL A 127 -14.86 11.81 -2.40
CA VAL A 127 -15.60 12.57 -3.40
C VAL A 127 -15.23 12.03 -4.77
N TRP A 128 -16.25 11.58 -5.51
CA TRP A 128 -16.13 11.26 -6.93
C TRP A 128 -16.70 12.36 -7.81
N LEU A 129 -15.96 12.65 -8.87
CA LEU A 129 -16.31 13.61 -9.89
C LEU A 129 -16.28 12.93 -11.26
N LEU A 130 -17.23 13.29 -12.11
CA LEU A 130 -17.24 12.96 -13.52
C LEU A 130 -16.77 14.18 -14.32
N GLU A 131 -15.75 13.96 -15.14
CA GLU A 131 -15.27 14.90 -16.16
C GLU A 131 -15.82 14.47 -17.52
N ILE A 132 -16.28 15.45 -18.30
CA ILE A 132 -16.70 15.29 -19.69
C ILE A 132 -16.05 16.43 -20.48
N ASP A 133 -15.14 16.09 -21.38
CA ASP A 133 -14.37 17.04 -22.18
C ASP A 133 -14.67 16.88 -23.68
N SER A 134 -15.02 17.97 -24.36
CA SER A 134 -15.32 18.02 -25.79
C SER A 134 -14.69 19.27 -26.42
N SER A 135 -14.20 19.18 -27.66
CA SER A 135 -13.58 20.32 -28.37
C SER A 135 -14.51 21.52 -28.59
N ASP A 136 -15.82 21.28 -28.63
CA ASP A 136 -16.87 22.29 -28.73
C ASP A 136 -17.87 22.18 -27.58
N SER A 137 -18.84 23.11 -27.52
CA SER A 137 -19.96 22.99 -26.60
C SER A 137 -20.72 21.68 -26.84
N VAL A 138 -21.06 20.98 -25.76
CA VAL A 138 -21.67 19.66 -25.81
C VAL A 138 -22.86 19.58 -24.86
N ASN A 139 -23.91 18.89 -25.30
CA ASN A 139 -25.03 18.47 -24.48
C ASN A 139 -24.95 16.96 -24.29
N CYS A 140 -24.95 16.52 -23.04
CA CYS A 140 -24.92 15.11 -22.70
C CYS A 140 -26.13 14.74 -21.85
N THR A 141 -26.67 13.57 -22.11
CA THR A 141 -27.60 12.87 -21.25
C THR A 141 -26.81 11.84 -20.45
N VAL A 142 -26.81 11.97 -19.13
CA VAL A 142 -26.11 11.06 -18.22
C VAL A 142 -27.13 10.30 -17.39
N SER A 143 -27.14 8.97 -17.51
CA SER A 143 -28.09 8.11 -16.80
C SER A 143 -27.38 7.24 -15.77
N VAL A 144 -27.97 7.16 -14.58
CA VAL A 144 -27.56 6.25 -13.51
C VAL A 144 -28.83 5.56 -12.99
N ASP A 145 -28.90 4.25 -13.19
CA ASP A 145 -30.14 3.46 -13.05
C ASP A 145 -31.33 4.09 -13.81
N SER A 146 -32.40 4.43 -13.09
CA SER A 146 -33.62 5.05 -13.60
C SER A 146 -33.60 6.58 -13.56
N THR A 147 -32.49 7.19 -13.15
CA THR A 147 -32.35 8.65 -13.09
C THR A 147 -31.53 9.15 -14.27
N THR A 148 -31.92 10.29 -14.83
CA THR A 148 -31.26 10.86 -16.00
C THR A 148 -31.03 12.35 -15.78
N ALA A 149 -29.81 12.81 -16.03
CA ALA A 149 -29.45 14.22 -16.00
C ALA A 149 -29.17 14.73 -17.41
N ASP A 150 -29.65 15.93 -17.70
CA ASP A 150 -29.18 16.73 -18.81
C ASP A 150 -28.02 17.61 -18.34
N VAL A 151 -26.88 17.46 -18.99
CA VAL A 151 -25.62 18.15 -18.71
C VAL A 151 -25.25 19.01 -19.92
N LYS A 152 -25.00 20.30 -19.68
CA LYS A 152 -24.60 21.24 -20.74
C LYS A 152 -23.25 21.84 -20.44
N ILE A 153 -22.31 21.68 -21.36
CA ILE A 153 -20.93 22.13 -21.20
C ILE A 153 -20.62 23.11 -22.33
N ALA A 154 -20.20 24.32 -21.95
CA ALA A 154 -19.82 25.35 -22.90
C ALA A 154 -18.45 25.08 -23.52
N LYS A 155 -18.13 25.76 -24.62
CA LYS A 155 -16.84 25.60 -25.33
C LYS A 155 -15.61 25.88 -24.45
N ASN A 156 -15.76 26.73 -23.44
CA ASN A 156 -14.72 27.00 -22.43
C ASN A 156 -14.70 25.95 -21.29
N LYS A 157 -15.34 24.79 -21.49
CA LYS A 157 -15.46 23.64 -20.57
C LYS A 157 -16.32 23.88 -19.34
N VAL A 158 -16.88 25.08 -19.17
CA VAL A 158 -17.74 25.38 -18.03
C VAL A 158 -19.08 24.65 -18.20
N ILE A 159 -19.43 23.85 -17.21
CA ILE A 159 -20.75 23.26 -17.00
C ILE A 159 -21.73 24.40 -16.69
N THR A 160 -22.67 24.59 -17.61
CA THR A 160 -23.69 25.63 -17.55
C THR A 160 -24.98 25.12 -16.91
N SER A 161 -25.24 23.81 -16.95
CA SER A 161 -26.38 23.19 -16.25
C SER A 161 -26.14 21.70 -16.00
N VAL A 162 -26.63 21.22 -14.85
CA VAL A 162 -26.85 19.80 -14.54
C VAL A 162 -28.25 19.71 -13.94
N THR A 163 -29.20 19.06 -14.62
CA THR A 163 -30.61 19.01 -14.19
C THR A 163 -31.23 17.64 -14.44
N GLY A 164 -32.13 17.19 -13.57
CA GLY A 164 -32.96 15.99 -13.80
C GLY A 164 -32.59 14.74 -13.00
N SER A 165 -31.44 14.72 -12.32
CA SER A 165 -31.00 13.58 -11.51
C SER A 165 -30.70 13.97 -10.07
N SER A 166 -30.94 13.05 -9.13
CA SER A 166 -30.45 13.12 -7.75
C SER A 166 -29.00 12.61 -7.62
N CYS A 167 -28.48 11.91 -8.62
CA CYS A 167 -27.12 11.36 -8.61
C CYS A 167 -26.04 12.36 -8.98
N LEU A 168 -26.39 13.43 -9.70
CA LEU A 168 -25.43 14.33 -10.33
C LEU A 168 -25.72 15.77 -9.96
N SER A 169 -24.68 16.50 -9.60
CA SER A 169 -24.76 17.94 -9.34
C SER A 169 -23.52 18.64 -9.86
N ALA A 170 -23.65 19.92 -10.24
CA ALA A 170 -22.48 20.71 -10.60
C ALA A 170 -21.59 20.87 -9.35
N TRP A 171 -20.30 20.56 -9.50
CA TRP A 171 -19.32 20.82 -8.46
C TRP A 171 -18.94 22.31 -8.47
N GLY A 172 -19.15 23.02 -7.35
CA GLY A 172 -18.78 24.43 -7.22
C GLY A 172 -19.87 25.41 -6.76
N GLY A 173 -21.03 24.94 -6.28
CA GLY A 173 -22.12 25.82 -5.81
C GLY A 173 -21.99 26.29 -4.35
N THR A 174 -22.18 27.59 -4.12
CA THR A 174 -22.42 28.36 -2.86
C THR A 174 -21.28 28.88 -1.97
N GLN A 175 -20.01 28.46 -2.10
CA GLN A 175 -18.94 29.01 -1.23
C GLN A 175 -17.84 29.80 -1.95
N GLY A 176 -18.11 30.32 -3.16
CA GLY A 176 -17.17 31.19 -3.87
C GLY A 176 -15.94 30.47 -4.45
N TYR A 177 -15.99 29.14 -4.53
CA TYR A 177 -14.91 28.30 -5.05
C TYR A 177 -15.11 27.98 -6.53
N GLY A 178 -14.04 28.17 -7.30
CA GLY A 178 -14.03 28.34 -8.74
C GLY A 178 -14.62 27.19 -9.57
N ASN A 179 -15.46 27.62 -10.50
CA ASN A 179 -15.71 27.13 -11.85
C ASN A 179 -16.31 25.72 -11.94
N ASN A 180 -17.59 25.69 -12.33
CA ASN A 180 -18.38 24.51 -12.67
C ASN A 180 -17.70 23.65 -13.77
N TYR A 181 -16.57 22.99 -13.51
CA TYR A 181 -15.84 22.17 -14.50
C TYR A 181 -16.05 20.67 -14.30
N TRP A 182 -16.50 20.27 -13.11
CA TRP A 182 -16.73 18.88 -12.77
C TRP A 182 -18.16 18.62 -12.30
N ILE A 183 -18.60 17.38 -12.48
CA ILE A 183 -19.92 16.91 -12.06
C ILE A 183 -19.71 16.03 -10.84
N LYS A 184 -20.23 16.41 -9.68
CA LYS A 184 -20.22 15.58 -8.49
C LYS A 184 -21.15 14.39 -8.67
N VAL A 185 -20.68 13.19 -8.31
CA VAL A 185 -21.52 12.00 -8.21
C VAL A 185 -21.90 11.77 -6.74
N ASP A 186 -23.19 11.63 -6.47
CA ASP A 186 -23.72 11.34 -5.15
C ASP A 186 -23.32 9.92 -4.69
N PRO A 187 -22.90 9.73 -3.42
CA PRO A 187 -22.51 8.41 -2.91
C PRO A 187 -23.58 7.32 -3.04
N ALA A 188 -24.88 7.68 -3.02
CA ALA A 188 -25.97 6.71 -3.24
C ALA A 188 -25.99 6.12 -4.66
N CYS A 189 -25.17 6.69 -5.55
CA CYS A 189 -25.08 6.32 -6.95
C CYS A 189 -23.76 5.63 -7.31
N TYR A 190 -22.90 5.32 -6.34
CA TYR A 190 -21.68 4.53 -6.55
C TYR A 190 -22.00 3.06 -6.86
N ASN A 191 -21.06 2.35 -7.50
CA ASN A 191 -21.19 0.96 -7.95
C ASN A 191 -22.39 0.72 -8.88
N LYS A 192 -22.75 1.75 -9.65
CA LYS A 192 -23.78 1.69 -10.67
C LYS A 192 -23.19 2.18 -11.99
N PRO A 193 -23.57 1.58 -13.12
CA PRO A 193 -23.17 2.07 -14.43
C PRO A 193 -23.64 3.51 -14.64
N ILE A 194 -22.71 4.39 -14.98
CA ILE A 194 -22.96 5.76 -15.41
C ILE A 194 -22.92 5.75 -16.94
N GLU A 195 -24.09 5.79 -17.57
CA GLU A 195 -24.22 5.79 -19.02
C GLU A 195 -24.24 7.23 -19.54
N ILE A 196 -23.28 7.58 -20.39
CA ILE A 196 -23.10 8.95 -20.88
C ILE A 196 -23.30 8.94 -22.39
N LYS A 197 -24.21 9.80 -22.87
CA LYS A 197 -24.49 9.99 -24.29
C LYS A 197 -24.45 11.47 -24.63
N CYS A 198 -23.55 11.86 -25.53
CA CYS A 198 -23.32 13.25 -25.89
C CYS A 198 -23.70 13.54 -27.35
N ASP A 199 -24.07 14.77 -27.67
CA ASP A 199 -24.34 15.21 -29.06
C ASP A 199 -23.07 15.54 -29.87
N GLN A 200 -21.92 15.60 -29.19
CA GLN A 200 -20.58 15.73 -29.76
C GLN A 200 -19.68 14.62 -29.24
N ASN A 201 -18.53 14.42 -29.90
CA ASN A 201 -17.48 13.55 -29.37
C ASN A 201 -16.96 14.13 -28.06
N ALA A 202 -16.85 13.29 -27.03
CA ALA A 202 -16.36 13.68 -25.73
C ALA A 202 -15.42 12.61 -25.14
N LEU A 203 -14.42 13.04 -24.37
CA LEU A 203 -13.66 12.20 -23.47
C LEU A 203 -14.31 12.27 -22.09
N THR A 204 -14.46 11.13 -21.42
CA THR A 204 -14.99 11.07 -20.07
C THR A 204 -14.00 10.42 -19.14
N ALA A 205 -13.89 10.92 -17.92
CA ALA A 205 -13.02 10.36 -16.92
C ALA A 205 -13.66 10.50 -15.54
N LEU A 206 -13.37 9.54 -14.66
CA LEU A 206 -13.69 9.65 -13.24
C LEU A 206 -12.48 10.23 -12.51
N LEU A 207 -12.75 11.22 -11.67
CA LEU A 207 -11.76 11.82 -10.78
C LEU A 207 -12.21 11.57 -9.35
N TYR A 208 -11.25 11.48 -8.43
CA TYR A 208 -11.56 11.27 -7.03
C TYR A 208 -10.60 12.03 -6.12
N LYS A 209 -11.07 12.32 -4.90
CA LYS A 209 -10.33 13.04 -3.88
C LYS A 209 -10.91 12.76 -2.49
N LYS A 210 -10.15 13.12 -1.45
CA LYS A 210 -10.55 12.84 -0.05
C LYS A 210 -11.77 13.62 0.38
N ASP A 211 -11.80 14.93 0.15
CA ASP A 211 -12.89 15.78 0.64
C ASP A 211 -13.13 17.00 -0.26
N GLN A 212 -13.97 17.93 0.21
CA GLN A 212 -14.33 19.15 -0.52
C GLN A 212 -13.22 20.23 -0.48
N SER A 213 -12.17 20.06 0.33
CA SER A 213 -11.09 21.03 0.53
C SER A 213 -10.28 21.26 -0.74
N PHE A 214 -9.86 22.50 -0.97
CA PHE A 214 -9.07 22.88 -2.13
C PHE A 214 -7.65 22.30 -2.11
N SER A 215 -7.10 22.02 -0.92
CA SER A 215 -5.71 21.57 -0.76
C SER A 215 -5.51 20.07 -1.00
N THR A 216 -6.59 19.29 -1.14
CA THR A 216 -6.48 17.84 -1.37
C THR A 216 -6.20 17.57 -2.84
N PRO A 217 -5.21 16.71 -3.16
CA PRO A 217 -4.97 16.25 -4.52
C PRO A 217 -6.25 15.69 -5.17
N ILE A 218 -6.35 15.89 -6.50
CA ILE A 218 -7.34 15.22 -7.34
C ILE A 218 -6.61 14.13 -8.09
N TYR A 219 -7.09 12.90 -7.96
CA TYR A 219 -6.58 11.75 -8.69
C TYR A 219 -7.47 11.47 -9.89
N VAL A 220 -6.87 10.98 -10.96
CA VAL A 220 -7.56 10.57 -12.19
C VAL A 220 -7.66 9.05 -12.20
N SER A 221 -8.85 8.50 -12.48
CA SER A 221 -9.02 7.08 -12.71
C SER A 221 -8.28 6.65 -13.99
N ASN A 222 -7.75 5.43 -14.01
CA ASN A 222 -6.92 4.91 -15.11
C ASN A 222 -7.72 4.52 -16.37
N ASP A 223 -9.04 4.74 -16.41
CA ASP A 223 -9.92 4.30 -17.50
C ASP A 223 -10.75 5.44 -18.11
N PRO A 224 -10.12 6.41 -18.77
CA PRO A 224 -10.86 7.42 -19.52
C PRO A 224 -11.52 6.79 -20.75
N GLN A 225 -12.78 7.15 -21.01
CA GLN A 225 -13.59 6.58 -22.08
C GLN A 225 -13.87 7.62 -23.15
N GLN A 226 -13.60 7.26 -24.41
CA GLN A 226 -13.97 8.06 -25.56
C GLN A 226 -15.43 7.78 -25.94
N CYS A 227 -16.25 8.83 -25.94
CA CYS A 227 -17.67 8.79 -26.25
C CYS A 227 -17.89 9.44 -27.61
N GLU A 228 -18.32 8.68 -28.61
CA GLU A 228 -18.65 9.21 -29.92
C GLU A 228 -20.01 9.92 -29.91
N ALA A 229 -20.16 10.95 -30.74
CA ALA A 229 -21.40 11.70 -30.88
C ALA A 229 -22.60 10.77 -31.16
N GLY A 230 -23.62 10.85 -30.33
CA GLY A 230 -24.83 10.03 -30.42
C GLY A 230 -24.71 8.60 -29.90
N GLN A 231 -23.52 8.16 -29.47
CA GLN A 231 -23.30 6.85 -28.84
C GLN A 231 -23.27 6.94 -27.32
N THR A 232 -23.49 5.80 -26.67
CA THR A 232 -23.41 5.66 -25.21
C THR A 232 -22.08 5.04 -24.82
N CYS A 233 -21.33 5.73 -23.97
CA CYS A 233 -20.18 5.17 -23.25
C CYS A 233 -20.55 4.93 -21.78
N LYS A 234 -19.74 4.13 -21.08
CA LYS A 234 -20.01 3.72 -19.69
C LYS A 234 -18.83 4.02 -18.80
N GLN A 235 -19.13 4.60 -17.65
CA GLN A 235 -18.20 4.77 -16.53
C GLN A 235 -18.79 4.02 -15.33
N GLU A 236 -17.94 3.54 -14.42
CA GLU A 236 -18.40 2.93 -13.18
C GLU A 236 -17.47 3.32 -12.04
N ILE A 237 -18.05 3.86 -10.97
CA ILE A 237 -17.30 4.14 -9.75
C ILE A 237 -17.21 2.86 -8.95
N THR A 238 -16.03 2.26 -8.92
CA THR A 238 -15.68 1.13 -8.04
C THR A 238 -14.64 1.61 -7.04
N SER A 239 -15.06 1.76 -5.79
CA SER A 239 -14.19 2.20 -4.71
C SER A 239 -14.62 1.54 -3.41
N TYR A 240 -13.79 0.62 -2.93
CA TYR A 240 -14.08 -0.16 -1.75
C TYR A 240 -12.96 -0.06 -0.72
N CYS A 241 -13.32 -0.28 0.53
CA CYS A 241 -12.42 -0.70 1.59
C CYS A 241 -12.83 -2.08 2.07
N PHE A 242 -11.96 -2.70 2.87
CA PHE A 242 -12.30 -3.93 3.58
C PHE A 242 -12.87 -3.57 4.95
N SER A 243 -14.13 -3.96 5.22
CA SER A 243 -14.79 -3.67 6.49
C SER A 243 -15.70 -4.80 6.99
N THR A 244 -15.75 -4.98 8.31
CA THR A 244 -16.74 -5.83 8.99
C THR A 244 -17.97 -5.06 9.48
N SER A 245 -17.90 -3.73 9.56
CA SER A 245 -18.99 -2.85 10.00
C SER A 245 -19.84 -2.33 8.83
N GLY A 246 -19.40 -2.55 7.59
CA GLY A 246 -20.03 -1.96 6.40
C GLY A 246 -19.63 -0.51 6.13
N SER A 247 -18.70 0.05 6.92
CA SER A 247 -18.16 1.41 6.76
C SER A 247 -16.63 1.39 6.69
N CYS A 248 -16.06 2.36 5.98
CA CYS A 248 -14.61 2.51 5.84
C CYS A 248 -13.92 3.28 6.96
N ASP A 249 -14.68 3.75 7.95
CA ASP A 249 -14.12 4.37 9.14
C ASP A 249 -13.29 3.36 9.95
N GLY A 250 -12.05 3.74 10.28
CA GLY A 250 -11.07 2.87 10.94
C GLY A 250 -10.60 1.65 10.13
N ALA A 251 -10.99 1.53 8.86
CA ALA A 251 -10.73 0.35 8.04
C ALA A 251 -9.41 0.41 7.23
N TYR A 252 -8.64 1.48 7.36
CA TYR A 252 -7.51 1.76 6.46
C TYR A 252 -6.37 0.74 6.56
N GLU A 253 -5.77 0.56 7.75
CA GLU A 253 -4.70 -0.43 7.95
C GLU A 253 -5.16 -1.87 7.62
N PRO A 254 -6.34 -2.33 8.08
CA PRO A 254 -6.87 -3.63 7.63
C PRO A 254 -6.97 -3.74 6.11
N SER A 255 -7.39 -2.66 5.43
CA SER A 255 -7.49 -2.64 3.97
C SER A 255 -6.14 -2.73 3.27
N LEU A 256 -5.09 -2.11 3.82
CA LEU A 256 -3.72 -2.25 3.29
C LEU A 256 -3.25 -3.70 3.32
N TRP A 257 -3.39 -4.37 4.47
CA TRP A 257 -3.00 -5.77 4.63
C TRP A 257 -3.85 -6.72 3.78
N ALA A 258 -5.17 -6.50 3.71
CA ALA A 258 -6.05 -7.31 2.89
C ALA A 258 -5.76 -7.16 1.40
N ALA A 259 -5.56 -5.93 0.91
CA ALA A 259 -5.21 -5.69 -0.49
C ALA A 259 -3.85 -6.30 -0.84
N LEU A 260 -2.83 -6.14 0.02
CA LEU A 260 -1.55 -6.79 -0.19
C LEU A 260 -1.69 -8.32 -0.25
N ALA A 261 -2.45 -8.91 0.67
CA ALA A 261 -2.67 -10.35 0.73
C ALA A 261 -3.38 -10.90 -0.52
N LEU A 262 -4.35 -10.16 -1.06
CA LEU A 262 -5.03 -10.51 -2.31
C LEU A 262 -4.09 -10.36 -3.52
N ASP A 263 -3.35 -9.27 -3.61
CA ASP A 263 -2.43 -8.98 -4.70
C ASP A 263 -1.32 -10.04 -4.83
N VAL A 264 -0.69 -10.43 -3.72
CA VAL A 264 0.34 -11.51 -3.74
C VAL A 264 -0.24 -12.88 -4.11
N ASN A 265 -1.55 -13.06 -3.95
CA ASN A 265 -2.29 -14.24 -4.39
C ASN A 265 -2.92 -14.06 -5.79
N GLN A 266 -2.50 -13.04 -6.55
CA GLN A 266 -2.94 -12.75 -7.92
C GLN A 266 -4.44 -12.46 -8.06
N GLU A 267 -5.07 -11.95 -6.99
CA GLU A 267 -6.44 -11.48 -7.01
C GLU A 267 -6.49 -10.00 -7.39
N ASP A 268 -7.52 -9.58 -8.13
CA ASP A 268 -7.68 -8.19 -8.55
C ASP A 268 -8.06 -7.29 -7.36
N VAL A 269 -7.25 -6.25 -7.15
CA VAL A 269 -7.43 -5.25 -6.08
C VAL A 269 -7.71 -3.84 -6.62
N THR A 270 -7.91 -3.68 -7.92
CA THR A 270 -8.09 -2.38 -8.59
C THR A 270 -9.19 -1.55 -7.93
N ALA A 271 -10.29 -2.19 -7.57
CA ALA A 271 -11.45 -1.53 -6.96
C ALA A 271 -11.21 -1.00 -5.53
N TYR A 272 -10.11 -1.35 -4.87
CA TYR A 272 -9.73 -0.80 -3.55
C TYR A 272 -8.70 0.33 -3.66
N LEU A 273 -8.00 0.43 -4.80
CA LEU A 273 -6.93 1.41 -4.98
C LEU A 273 -7.38 2.86 -4.77
N PRO A 274 -8.54 3.34 -5.26
CA PRO A 274 -8.93 4.72 -5.05
C PRO A 274 -9.00 5.10 -3.57
N TYR A 275 -9.59 4.23 -2.72
CA TYR A 275 -9.61 4.41 -1.27
C TYR A 275 -8.20 4.38 -0.69
N LEU A 276 -7.41 3.36 -1.02
CA LEU A 276 -6.07 3.18 -0.45
C LEU A 276 -5.12 4.35 -0.77
N ILE A 277 -5.18 4.82 -2.03
CA ILE A 277 -4.40 5.95 -2.55
C ILE A 277 -4.83 7.24 -1.87
N THR A 278 -6.13 7.55 -1.91
CA THR A 278 -6.64 8.83 -1.38
C THR A 278 -6.38 8.99 0.10
N MET A 279 -6.48 7.91 0.86
CA MET A 279 -6.30 7.91 2.31
C MET A 279 -4.82 7.81 2.71
N SER A 280 -3.89 7.57 1.76
CA SER A 280 -2.45 7.47 2.05
C SER A 280 -1.80 8.80 2.41
N ASP A 281 -2.34 9.89 1.88
CA ASP A 281 -1.87 11.25 2.15
C ASP A 281 -2.55 11.85 3.43
N ASP A 282 -3.34 11.06 4.18
CA ASP A 282 -3.94 11.47 5.47
C ASP A 282 -2.92 11.35 6.63
N PRO A 283 -2.63 12.44 7.36
CA PRO A 283 -1.76 12.39 8.55
C PRO A 283 -2.15 11.33 9.59
N ALA A 284 -3.45 11.02 9.74
CA ALA A 284 -3.91 9.99 10.68
C ALA A 284 -3.46 8.57 10.29
N ASN A 285 -3.14 8.37 9.01
CA ASN A 285 -2.75 7.09 8.43
C ASN A 285 -1.24 6.96 8.19
N GLU A 286 -0.46 8.03 8.35
CA GLU A 286 1.00 8.00 8.18
C GLU A 286 1.63 6.87 8.97
N LYS A 287 1.21 6.65 10.22
CA LYS A 287 1.71 5.58 11.11
C LYS A 287 1.66 4.15 10.55
N TYR A 288 0.89 3.91 9.48
CA TYR A 288 0.80 2.61 8.82
C TYR A 288 1.76 2.44 7.64
N LEU A 289 2.56 3.47 7.32
CA LEU A 289 3.50 3.50 6.20
C LEU A 289 2.85 3.08 4.85
N PRO A 290 1.75 3.74 4.44
CA PRO A 290 0.93 3.29 3.32
C PRO A 290 1.69 3.20 1.99
N TYR A 291 2.69 4.04 1.78
CA TYR A 291 3.49 4.01 0.55
C TYR A 291 4.30 2.72 0.38
N ALA A 292 4.60 1.98 1.45
CA ALA A 292 5.20 0.65 1.34
C ALA A 292 4.24 -0.32 0.65
N PHE A 293 2.99 -0.38 1.13
CA PHE A 293 1.95 -1.21 0.53
C PHE A 293 1.61 -0.78 -0.89
N LEU A 294 1.38 0.52 -1.12
CA LEU A 294 1.03 1.05 -2.44
C LEU A 294 2.15 0.83 -3.47
N ASN A 295 3.43 0.94 -3.07
CA ASN A 295 4.55 0.63 -3.95
C ASN A 295 4.52 -0.84 -4.40
N ILE A 296 4.26 -1.78 -3.49
CA ILE A 296 4.13 -3.21 -3.82
C ILE A 296 2.95 -3.45 -4.75
N ILE A 297 1.76 -3.02 -4.34
CA ILE A 297 0.50 -3.34 -5.02
C ILE A 297 0.42 -2.70 -6.42
N THR A 298 0.95 -1.48 -6.58
CA THR A 298 0.82 -0.74 -7.85
C THR A 298 2.05 -0.80 -8.73
N GLY A 299 3.22 -1.12 -8.17
CA GLY A 299 4.52 -0.97 -8.85
C GLY A 299 4.85 0.47 -9.27
N SER A 300 4.11 1.48 -8.77
CA SER A 300 4.27 2.86 -9.22
C SER A 300 5.54 3.51 -8.66
N GLN A 301 6.33 4.09 -9.57
CA GLN A 301 7.51 4.89 -9.22
C GLN A 301 7.16 6.08 -8.31
N GLU A 302 5.94 6.61 -8.39
CA GLU A 302 5.48 7.68 -7.50
C GLU A 302 5.52 7.25 -6.04
N TYR A 303 4.91 6.12 -5.70
CA TYR A 303 4.88 5.62 -4.32
C TYR A 303 6.26 5.16 -3.86
N SER A 304 7.07 4.61 -4.77
CA SER A 304 8.48 4.35 -4.48
C SER A 304 9.21 5.63 -4.08
N ASN A 305 9.06 6.72 -4.85
CA ASN A 305 9.69 8.00 -4.52
C ASN A 305 9.15 8.60 -3.21
N LYS A 306 7.82 8.56 -2.99
CA LYS A 306 7.20 9.01 -1.73
C LYS A 306 7.74 8.23 -0.54
N LEU A 307 7.86 6.91 -0.65
CA LEU A 307 8.44 6.05 0.39
C LEU A 307 9.92 6.38 0.64
N LEU A 308 10.72 6.54 -0.40
CA LEU A 308 12.14 6.92 -0.29
C LEU A 308 12.32 8.26 0.44
N ASN A 309 11.43 9.23 0.21
CA ASN A 309 11.46 10.52 0.90
C ASN A 309 11.16 10.42 2.40
N LEU A 310 10.56 9.33 2.88
CA LEU A 310 10.37 9.06 4.31
C LEU A 310 11.62 8.48 4.97
N GLN A 311 12.58 7.97 4.20
CA GLN A 311 13.80 7.41 4.77
C GLN A 311 14.68 8.53 5.35
N THR A 312 15.00 8.39 6.64
CA THR A 312 15.89 9.29 7.36
C THR A 312 17.33 9.20 6.83
N SER A 313 18.15 10.21 7.15
CA SER A 313 19.58 10.20 6.85
C SER A 313 20.33 9.04 7.51
N GLU A 314 19.80 8.48 8.60
CA GLU A 314 20.37 7.30 9.27
C GLU A 314 19.98 5.98 8.60
N GLY A 315 19.05 6.00 7.64
CA GLY A 315 18.54 4.82 6.92
C GLY A 315 17.27 4.21 7.50
N SER A 316 16.81 4.67 8.65
CA SER A 316 15.53 4.30 9.26
C SER A 316 14.36 4.89 8.50
N PHE A 317 13.21 4.22 8.49
CA PHE A 317 11.95 4.82 8.05
C PHE A 317 11.21 5.56 9.17
N GLY A 318 11.72 5.59 10.41
CA GLY A 318 11.27 6.51 11.48
C GLY A 318 10.36 5.91 12.57
N GLU A 319 10.22 6.62 13.70
CA GLU A 319 9.50 6.15 14.91
C GLU A 319 7.97 6.23 14.78
N VAL A 320 7.46 7.07 13.88
CA VAL A 320 6.01 7.36 13.71
C VAL A 320 5.26 6.12 13.20
N PHE A 321 5.97 5.16 12.61
CA PHE A 321 5.43 3.99 11.92
C PHE A 321 5.38 2.75 12.83
N ASN A 322 4.74 2.87 14.00
CA ASN A 322 4.70 1.83 15.04
C ASN A 322 6.07 1.42 15.61
N GLY A 323 7.04 2.35 15.54
CA GLY A 323 8.42 2.20 16.01
C GLY A 323 9.42 2.04 14.88
N LYS A 324 10.64 2.56 15.09
CA LYS A 324 11.70 2.59 14.06
C LYS A 324 12.05 1.25 13.43
N TYR A 325 11.96 0.15 14.18
CA TYR A 325 12.39 -1.17 13.70
C TYR A 325 11.33 -1.77 12.78
N TYR A 326 10.09 -1.86 13.27
CA TYR A 326 8.93 -2.28 12.49
C TYR A 326 8.75 -1.42 11.23
N GLY A 327 8.76 -0.09 11.37
CA GLY A 327 8.62 0.82 10.25
C GLY A 327 9.73 0.66 9.21
N THR A 328 10.97 0.42 9.67
CA THR A 328 12.11 0.20 8.74
C THR A 328 11.98 -1.13 8.01
N ALA A 329 11.61 -2.20 8.70
CA ALA A 329 11.35 -3.50 8.07
C ALA A 329 10.23 -3.40 7.03
N LEU A 330 9.10 -2.77 7.39
CA LEU A 330 7.98 -2.57 6.48
C LEU A 330 8.35 -1.68 5.28
N GLY A 331 9.12 -0.63 5.48
CA GLY A 331 9.62 0.24 4.40
C GLY A 331 10.59 -0.46 3.45
N MET A 332 11.26 -1.53 3.90
CA MET A 332 12.11 -2.37 3.05
C MET A 332 11.32 -3.42 2.26
N LEU A 333 10.08 -3.73 2.64
CA LEU A 333 9.28 -4.79 2.03
C LEU A 333 9.19 -4.69 0.49
N PRO A 334 8.98 -3.50 -0.13
CA PRO A 334 8.91 -3.38 -1.59
C PRO A 334 10.24 -3.64 -2.30
N TYR A 335 11.35 -3.63 -1.55
CA TYR A 335 12.72 -3.69 -2.07
C TYR A 335 13.39 -5.05 -1.79
N MET A 336 12.64 -6.06 -1.33
CA MET A 336 13.24 -7.35 -0.98
C MET A 336 13.95 -8.02 -2.17
N SER A 337 13.35 -7.96 -3.37
CA SER A 337 13.83 -8.66 -4.57
C SER A 337 14.92 -7.93 -5.35
N PHE A 338 15.32 -6.72 -4.98
CA PHE A 338 16.36 -5.96 -5.69
C PHE A 338 17.20 -5.10 -4.76
N ASP A 339 18.48 -4.98 -5.06
CA ASP A 339 19.38 -4.15 -4.26
C ASP A 339 19.33 -2.70 -4.72
N ASN A 340 19.11 -1.81 -3.77
CA ASN A 340 19.14 -0.37 -3.98
C ASN A 340 19.75 0.34 -2.75
N ASP A 341 20.04 1.63 -2.89
CA ASP A 341 20.66 2.43 -1.85
C ASP A 341 19.78 2.50 -0.58
N ALA A 342 18.46 2.56 -0.73
CA ALA A 342 17.55 2.62 0.40
C ALA A 342 17.56 1.32 1.22
N LYS A 343 17.52 0.16 0.57
CA LYS A 343 17.69 -1.16 1.21
C LYS A 343 19.02 -1.25 1.94
N THR A 344 20.10 -0.79 1.30
CA THR A 344 21.45 -0.78 1.89
C THR A 344 21.50 0.08 3.16
N LYS A 345 20.93 1.28 3.11
CA LYS A 345 20.85 2.21 4.26
C LYS A 345 20.01 1.64 5.39
N ALA A 346 18.84 1.10 5.09
CA ALA A 346 17.95 0.50 6.07
C ALA A 346 18.59 -0.73 6.73
N LYS A 347 19.22 -1.61 5.95
CA LYS A 347 20.00 -2.73 6.47
C LYS A 347 21.13 -2.25 7.40
N THR A 348 21.90 -1.25 6.98
CA THR A 348 22.98 -0.67 7.79
C THR A 348 22.44 -0.12 9.11
N PHE A 349 21.31 0.60 9.07
CA PHE A 349 20.62 1.10 10.25
C PHE A 349 20.25 -0.01 11.22
N LEU A 350 19.58 -1.06 10.74
CA LEU A 350 19.12 -2.18 11.55
C LEU A 350 20.31 -2.89 12.20
N LEU A 351 21.33 -3.26 11.43
CA LEU A 351 22.52 -3.96 11.94
C LEU A 351 23.34 -3.11 12.92
N LYS A 352 23.33 -1.78 12.79
CA LYS A 352 23.99 -0.88 13.75
C LYS A 352 23.23 -0.82 15.08
N ASN A 353 21.90 -0.95 15.05
CA ASN A 353 21.03 -0.82 16.21
C ASN A 353 20.56 -2.17 16.79
N GLN A 354 21.24 -3.25 16.42
CA GLN A 354 21.03 -4.58 16.99
C GLN A 354 21.58 -4.64 18.42
N ASP A 355 20.83 -5.26 19.32
CA ASP A 355 21.21 -5.44 20.72
C ASP A 355 22.48 -6.31 20.82
N SER A 356 23.49 -5.86 21.57
CA SER A 356 24.83 -6.47 21.60
C SER A 356 25.21 -7.15 22.92
N ALA A 357 24.29 -7.21 23.88
CA ALA A 357 24.58 -7.71 25.22
C ALA A 357 23.41 -8.46 25.87
N GLY A 358 23.76 -9.36 26.80
CA GLY A 358 22.79 -10.09 27.62
C GLY A 358 22.00 -11.16 26.85
N ASN A 359 20.78 -11.43 27.32
CA ASN A 359 19.84 -12.39 26.74
C ASN A 359 19.10 -11.85 25.50
N ASN A 360 19.45 -10.64 25.05
CA ASN A 360 18.89 -9.98 23.88
C ASN A 360 19.91 -9.86 22.75
N ASN A 361 21.13 -10.38 22.92
CA ASN A 361 22.17 -10.30 21.89
C ASN A 361 21.66 -10.83 20.55
N GLY A 362 21.69 -9.99 19.51
CA GLY A 362 21.17 -10.28 18.18
C GLY A 362 19.74 -9.81 17.93
N CYS A 363 18.93 -9.52 18.96
CA CYS A 363 17.56 -9.03 18.78
C CYS A 363 17.52 -7.51 18.53
N TRP A 364 16.31 -7.01 18.29
CA TRP A 364 16.01 -5.58 18.29
C TRP A 364 15.05 -5.22 19.43
N ASN A 365 15.11 -3.94 19.82
CA ASN A 365 14.21 -3.34 20.81
C ASN A 365 14.13 -4.12 22.14
N SER A 366 15.28 -4.40 22.75
CA SER A 366 15.36 -5.12 24.04
C SER A 366 14.76 -6.54 23.98
N GLY A 367 14.94 -7.23 22.86
CA GLY A 367 14.46 -8.60 22.69
C GLY A 367 12.98 -8.73 22.32
N SER A 368 12.40 -7.69 21.72
CA SER A 368 11.02 -7.70 21.20
C SER A 368 10.88 -8.73 20.09
N VAL A 369 10.01 -9.73 20.28
CA VAL A 369 9.70 -10.73 19.24
C VAL A 369 9.16 -10.03 18.00
N ARG A 370 8.21 -9.11 18.18
CA ARG A 370 7.57 -8.36 17.09
C ARG A 370 8.56 -7.60 16.24
N ASP A 371 9.50 -6.89 16.86
CA ASP A 371 10.44 -6.09 16.08
C ASP A 371 11.54 -6.96 15.45
N THR A 372 11.87 -8.10 16.07
CA THR A 372 12.91 -9.01 15.57
C THR A 372 12.40 -9.89 14.44
N GLU A 373 11.14 -10.30 14.42
CA GLU A 373 10.58 -11.19 13.39
C GLU A 373 10.23 -10.50 12.07
N PHE A 374 10.06 -9.16 12.09
CA PHE A 374 9.85 -8.38 10.88
C PHE A 374 11.15 -8.06 10.14
N ILE A 375 12.29 -8.13 10.82
CA ILE A 375 13.65 -7.85 10.29
C ILE A 375 14.26 -9.14 9.78
#